data_AF-A0A0U2YNH6-F1
#
_entry.id   AF-A0A0U2YNH6-F1
#
_cell.length_a   1.000
_cell.length_b   1.000
_cell.length_c   1.000
_cell.angle_alpha   90.00
_cell.angle_beta   90.00
_cell.angle_gamma   90.00
#
_symmetry.space_group_name_H-M   'P 1'
#
loop_
_entity.id
_entity.type
_entity.pdbx_description
1 polymer ?
#
loop_
_entity_poly.entity_id
_entity_poly.type
_entity_poly.pdbx_seq_one_letter_code
_entity_poly.pdbx_strand_id
1 'polypeptide(L)'
;TTWNADRGMGRRNQPSVAVVQFERPLTLPPKTQLKVALRMDGGVGMLGCCRLSITRQPAPAAPPIDHAAMLSLQTPAAERTPEQNAAVFAAWRSSVAELKPLNEEIDRLLKSAPQATTSVLHLREREPAHRRTTHLLKRGNWDQPLRKIEPHVPAALHPFPPDAPRNRLGFARWLASRSSPLTARVAVNRVWQAIFGVGLVETPEDFGTRAPSPVYRELLDWLAVDLMDN
;
A
#
# COMPACT_ATOMS: atom_id res chain seq x y z
N THR A 1 32.13 -1.12 9.17
CA THR A 1 31.20 -2.26 8.98
C THR A 1 29.93 -1.74 8.35
N THR A 2 29.75 -1.96 7.06
CA THR A 2 28.48 -1.67 6.38
C THR A 2 27.52 -2.82 6.66
N TRP A 3 26.35 -2.50 7.20
CA TRP A 3 25.30 -3.48 7.49
C TRP A 3 24.21 -3.32 6.43
N ASN A 4 23.94 -4.38 5.68
CA ASN A 4 22.83 -4.41 4.73
C ASN A 4 21.87 -5.53 5.14
N ALA A 5 20.63 -5.16 5.42
CA ALA A 5 19.56 -6.09 5.81
C ALA A 5 18.69 -6.53 4.62
N ASP A 6 19.02 -6.14 3.38
CA ASP A 6 18.30 -6.62 2.20
C ASP A 6 18.63 -8.10 1.93
N ARG A 7 17.62 -8.95 2.08
CA ARG A 7 17.68 -10.41 1.85
C ARG A 7 17.07 -10.81 0.51
N GLY A 8 16.82 -9.85 -0.39
CA GLY A 8 16.20 -10.07 -1.68
C GLY A 8 14.67 -10.02 -1.64
N MET A 9 14.07 -10.15 -2.82
CA MET A 9 12.62 -10.11 -3.00
C MET A 9 11.92 -11.20 -2.16
N GLY A 10 10.79 -10.84 -1.54
CA GLY A 10 10.05 -11.74 -0.64
C GLY A 10 10.60 -11.85 0.79
N ARG A 11 11.81 -11.37 1.07
CA ARG A 11 12.41 -11.34 2.42
C ARG A 11 12.83 -9.95 2.90
N ARG A 12 12.37 -8.91 2.24
CA ARG A 12 12.57 -7.51 2.66
C ARG A 12 11.86 -7.23 4.00
N ASN A 13 12.36 -6.25 4.74
CA ASN A 13 11.77 -5.76 5.99
C ASN A 13 11.65 -6.80 7.10
N GLN A 14 12.47 -7.86 7.09
CA GLN A 14 12.49 -8.82 8.17
C GLN A 14 13.19 -8.25 9.41
N PRO A 15 12.69 -8.54 10.62
CA PRO A 15 13.37 -8.19 11.86
C PRO A 15 14.82 -8.70 11.85
N SER A 16 15.73 -7.86 12.31
CA SER A 16 17.16 -8.14 12.30
C SER A 16 17.81 -7.64 13.58
N VAL A 17 18.83 -8.36 14.05
CA VAL A 17 19.56 -8.03 15.28
C VAL A 17 21.03 -7.87 14.94
N ALA A 18 21.62 -6.80 15.44
CA ALA A 18 23.06 -6.58 15.45
C ALA A 18 23.51 -6.45 16.91
N VAL A 19 24.62 -7.12 17.24
CA VAL A 19 25.27 -6.99 18.54
C VAL A 19 26.62 -6.33 18.30
N VAL A 20 26.87 -5.23 19.01
CA VAL A 20 28.12 -4.48 18.94
C VAL A 20 28.74 -4.50 20.34
N GLN A 21 29.98 -4.94 20.41
CA GLN A 21 30.74 -5.03 21.65
C GLN A 21 31.82 -3.94 21.68
N PHE A 22 31.95 -3.26 22.83
CA PHE A 22 33.07 -2.36 23.07
C PHE A 22 34.37 -3.16 23.20
N GLU A 23 35.47 -2.62 22.67
CA GLU A 23 36.80 -3.24 22.78
C GLU A 23 37.17 -3.57 24.24
N ARG A 24 36.71 -2.74 25.18
CA ARG A 24 36.84 -2.96 26.63
C ARG A 24 35.47 -2.77 27.30
N PRO A 25 35.09 -3.61 28.27
CA PRO A 25 33.87 -3.43 29.03
C PRO A 25 33.79 -2.04 29.68
N LEU A 26 32.67 -1.36 29.50
CA LEU A 26 32.46 -0.04 30.08
C LEU A 26 32.20 -0.14 31.58
N THR A 27 33.05 0.49 32.38
CA THR A 27 32.83 0.70 33.81
C THR A 27 32.49 2.16 34.03
N LEU A 28 31.20 2.46 34.21
CA LEU A 28 30.70 3.83 34.32
C LEU A 28 30.08 4.08 35.70
N PRO A 29 30.26 5.28 36.29
CA PRO A 29 29.59 5.66 37.53
C PRO A 29 28.05 5.56 37.44
N PRO A 30 27.35 5.45 38.58
CA PRO A 30 25.90 5.56 38.61
C PRO A 30 25.43 6.88 37.95
N LYS A 31 24.30 6.83 37.23
CA LYS A 31 23.67 7.96 36.51
C LYS A 31 24.45 8.50 35.30
N THR A 32 25.47 7.81 34.81
CA THR A 32 26.07 8.16 33.50
C THR A 32 25.05 7.97 32.36
N GLN A 33 24.94 8.96 31.47
CA GLN A 33 24.11 8.89 30.28
C GLN A 33 24.92 8.41 29.08
N LEU A 34 24.38 7.45 28.33
CA LEU A 34 24.96 7.00 27.07
C LEU A 34 24.22 7.67 25.90
N LYS A 35 24.96 8.42 25.07
CA LYS A 35 24.43 9.00 23.84
C LYS A 35 24.79 8.10 22.66
N VAL A 36 23.76 7.60 21.97
CA VAL A 36 23.92 6.83 20.73
C VAL A 36 23.49 7.70 19.56
N ALA A 37 24.38 7.93 18.60
CA ALA A 37 24.09 8.66 17.38
C ALA A 37 24.05 7.68 16.19
N LEU A 38 22.88 7.54 15.57
CA LEU A 38 22.70 6.76 14.35
C LEU A 38 22.72 7.71 13.16
N ARG A 39 23.67 7.54 12.24
CA ARG A 39 23.73 8.28 10.98
C ARG A 39 23.25 7.37 9.86
N MET A 40 22.28 7.84 9.07
CA MET A 40 21.74 7.10 7.93
C MET A 40 21.84 8.00 6.70
N ASP A 41 22.62 7.57 5.70
CA ASP A 41 22.98 8.43 4.57
C ASP A 41 22.00 8.31 3.38
N GLY A 42 20.71 8.07 3.67
CA GLY A 42 19.62 8.15 2.68
C GLY A 42 19.61 7.10 1.56
N GLY A 43 20.45 6.07 1.64
CA GLY A 43 20.51 4.96 0.67
C GLY A 43 19.51 3.82 0.94
N VAL A 44 19.73 2.69 0.25
CA VAL A 44 18.98 1.45 0.47
C VAL A 44 19.26 0.91 1.88
N GLY A 45 18.24 0.61 2.68
CA GLY A 45 18.41 0.00 4.01
C GLY A 45 18.27 0.93 5.23
N MET A 46 17.44 1.97 5.15
CA MET A 46 17.08 2.81 6.31
C MET A 46 16.43 1.98 7.42
N LEU A 47 16.78 2.25 8.68
CA LEU A 47 16.14 1.59 9.83
C LEU A 47 14.78 2.25 10.09
N GLY A 48 13.71 1.48 9.90
CA GLY A 48 12.35 1.95 10.18
C GLY A 48 12.03 1.94 11.68
N CYS A 49 11.96 0.76 12.27
CA CYS A 49 11.64 0.56 13.69
C CYS A 49 12.85 -0.05 14.42
N CYS A 50 13.58 0.74 15.20
CA CYS A 50 14.75 0.26 15.95
C CYS A 50 14.50 0.24 17.47
N ARG A 51 15.15 -0.70 18.16
CA ARG A 51 15.20 -0.78 19.62
C ARG A 51 16.66 -0.98 20.03
N LEU A 52 17.12 -0.22 21.02
CA LEU A 52 18.46 -0.35 21.59
C LEU A 52 18.36 -0.96 22.99
N SER A 53 19.30 -1.84 23.31
CA SER A 53 19.44 -2.44 24.65
C SER A 53 20.91 -2.64 24.98
N ILE A 54 21.23 -2.74 26.27
CA ILE A 54 22.59 -2.94 26.77
C ILE A 54 22.60 -4.24 27.56
N THR A 55 23.66 -5.03 27.41
CA THR A 55 23.88 -6.28 28.15
C THR A 55 25.23 -6.24 28.87
N ARG A 56 25.32 -6.95 30.00
CA ARG A 56 26.57 -7.17 30.76
C ARG A 56 27.20 -8.53 30.47
N GLN A 57 26.68 -9.26 29.48
CA GLN A 57 27.22 -10.57 29.10
C GLN A 57 28.68 -10.43 28.61
N PRO A 58 29.63 -11.26 29.08
CA PRO A 58 31.06 -11.12 28.76
C PRO A 58 31.42 -11.24 27.27
N ALA A 59 30.61 -11.95 26.49
CA ALA A 59 30.75 -12.15 25.05
C ALA A 59 29.35 -12.16 24.42
N PRO A 60 28.73 -11.00 24.21
CA PRO A 60 27.39 -10.94 23.66
C PRO A 60 27.45 -11.29 22.16
N ALA A 61 26.64 -12.26 21.75
CA ALA A 61 26.50 -12.66 20.35
C ALA A 61 25.05 -12.49 19.92
N ALA A 62 24.84 -12.17 18.63
CA ALA A 62 23.51 -12.25 18.06
C ALA A 62 23.03 -13.71 18.14
N PRO A 63 21.85 -13.99 18.70
CA PRO A 63 21.34 -15.35 18.75
C PRO A 63 21.27 -15.96 17.34
N PRO A 64 21.55 -17.26 17.17
CA PRO A 64 21.45 -17.93 15.87
C PRO A 64 19.99 -18.10 15.41
N ILE A 65 19.03 -17.75 16.27
CA ILE A 65 17.59 -17.86 16.04
C ILE A 65 17.05 -16.52 15.55
N ASP A 66 16.15 -16.57 14.57
CA ASP A 66 15.45 -15.40 14.06
C ASP A 66 14.76 -14.61 15.19
N HIS A 67 14.97 -13.29 15.23
CA HIS A 67 14.44 -12.45 16.31
C HIS A 67 12.91 -12.42 16.35
N ALA A 68 12.24 -12.53 15.20
CA ALA A 68 10.79 -12.62 15.14
C ALA A 68 10.30 -13.89 15.86
N ALA A 69 11.03 -15.02 15.74
CA ALA A 69 10.69 -16.24 16.45
C ALA A 69 10.90 -16.10 17.97
N MET A 70 12.00 -15.46 18.41
CA MET A 70 12.22 -15.20 19.84
C MET A 70 11.12 -14.32 20.46
N LEU A 71 10.68 -13.26 19.77
CA LEU A 71 9.56 -12.45 20.22
C LEU A 71 8.25 -13.25 20.25
N SER A 72 8.03 -14.08 19.23
CA SER A 72 6.82 -14.93 19.14
C SER A 72 6.77 -15.99 20.24
N LEU A 73 7.91 -16.49 20.71
CA LEU A 73 8.01 -17.43 21.83
C LEU A 73 7.66 -16.81 23.20
N GLN A 74 7.67 -15.48 23.32
CA GLN A 74 7.21 -14.78 24.54
C GLN A 74 5.68 -14.80 24.67
N THR A 75 4.95 -14.97 23.57
CA THR A 75 3.50 -15.14 23.55
C THR A 75 3.16 -16.63 23.80
N PRO A 76 2.19 -16.94 24.68
CA PRO A 76 1.68 -18.31 24.84
C PRO A 76 1.20 -18.91 23.53
N ALA A 77 1.43 -20.21 23.32
CA ALA A 77 1.13 -20.88 22.04
C ALA A 77 -0.33 -20.73 21.58
N ALA A 78 -1.29 -20.72 22.53
CA ALA A 78 -2.72 -20.57 22.25
C ALA A 78 -3.12 -19.16 21.77
N GLU A 79 -2.28 -18.15 22.04
CA GLU A 79 -2.55 -16.73 21.73
C GLU A 79 -1.73 -16.22 20.55
N ARG A 80 -0.92 -17.08 19.92
CA ARG A 80 -0.08 -16.67 18.80
C ARG A 80 -0.88 -16.39 17.55
N THR A 81 -0.60 -15.26 16.91
CA THR A 81 -1.15 -14.94 15.58
C THR A 81 -0.59 -15.89 14.51
N PRO A 82 -1.24 -16.00 13.34
CA PRO A 82 -0.71 -16.79 12.22
C PRO A 82 0.72 -16.40 11.83
N GLU A 83 1.05 -15.10 11.89
CA GLU A 83 2.38 -14.57 11.58
C GLU A 83 3.42 -14.99 12.63
N GLN A 84 3.04 -14.99 13.91
CA GLN A 84 3.91 -15.44 15.00
C GLN A 84 4.20 -16.94 14.90
N ASN A 85 3.19 -17.75 14.57
CA ASN A 85 3.38 -19.17 14.34
C ASN A 85 4.27 -19.45 13.13
N ALA A 86 4.11 -18.69 12.04
CA ALA A 86 4.97 -18.80 10.87
C ALA A 86 6.43 -18.45 11.18
N ALA A 87 6.68 -17.43 12.01
CA ALA A 87 8.03 -17.06 12.43
C ALA A 87 8.71 -18.17 13.25
N VAL A 88 8.00 -18.76 14.22
CA VAL A 88 8.52 -19.88 15.03
C VAL A 88 8.79 -21.11 14.14
N PHE A 89 7.87 -21.46 13.25
CA PHE A 89 8.04 -22.57 12.33
C PHE A 89 9.25 -22.36 11.41
N ALA A 90 9.43 -21.16 10.86
CA ALA A 90 10.57 -20.85 10.00
C ALA A 90 11.92 -20.97 10.74
N ALA A 91 11.96 -20.56 12.01
CA ALA A 91 13.16 -20.70 12.85
C ALA A 91 13.46 -22.17 13.18
N TRP A 92 12.45 -22.95 13.57
CA TRP A 92 12.60 -24.39 13.80
C TRP A 92 13.05 -25.12 12.53
N ARG A 93 12.41 -24.85 11.38
CA ARG A 93 12.78 -25.46 10.09
C ARG A 93 14.23 -25.16 9.71
N SER A 94 14.72 -23.97 10.05
CA SER A 94 16.11 -23.55 9.80
C SER A 94 17.11 -24.18 10.75
N SER A 95 16.70 -24.62 11.95
CA SER A 95 17.58 -25.24 12.94
C SER A 95 17.73 -26.76 12.79
N VAL A 96 16.80 -27.42 12.07
CA VAL A 96 16.85 -28.86 11.81
C VAL A 96 17.76 -29.17 10.62
N ALA A 97 18.85 -29.89 10.85
CA ALA A 97 19.85 -30.21 9.82
C ALA A 97 19.28 -31.00 8.63
N GLU A 98 18.31 -31.89 8.87
CA GLU A 98 17.66 -32.73 7.86
C GLU A 98 16.85 -31.90 6.85
N LEU A 99 16.38 -30.71 7.24
CA LEU A 99 15.58 -29.83 6.39
C LEU A 99 16.44 -28.86 5.57
N LYS A 100 17.77 -28.95 5.68
CA LYS A 100 18.70 -28.13 4.90
C LYS A 100 18.43 -28.17 3.39
N PRO A 101 18.18 -29.34 2.74
CA PRO A 101 17.88 -29.38 1.30
C PRO A 101 16.60 -28.62 0.94
N LEU A 102 15.58 -28.69 1.79
CA LEU A 102 14.32 -27.93 1.60
C LEU A 102 14.53 -26.43 1.78
N ASN A 103 15.38 -26.02 2.73
CA ASN A 103 15.73 -24.63 2.94
C ASN A 103 16.47 -24.05 1.71
N GLU A 104 17.39 -24.82 1.14
CA GLU A 104 18.12 -24.44 -0.08
C GLU A 104 17.19 -24.34 -1.29
N GLU A 105 16.20 -25.22 -1.42
CA GLU A 105 15.20 -25.14 -2.51
C GLU A 105 14.29 -23.92 -2.36
N ILE A 106 13.83 -23.63 -1.14
CA ILE A 106 13.05 -22.41 -0.86
C ILE A 106 13.87 -21.16 -1.19
N ASP A 107 15.15 -21.13 -0.84
CA ASP A 107 16.05 -20.02 -1.17
C ASP A 107 16.24 -19.87 -2.68
N ARG A 108 16.34 -20.99 -3.41
CA ARG A 108 16.45 -21.01 -4.88
C ARG A 108 15.19 -20.44 -5.52
N LEU A 109 14.00 -20.90 -5.10
CA LEU A 109 12.73 -20.42 -5.62
C LEU A 109 12.52 -18.93 -5.35
N LEU A 110 12.83 -18.47 -4.15
CA LEU A 110 12.73 -17.04 -3.82
C LEU A 110 13.68 -16.17 -4.66
N LYS A 111 14.88 -16.66 -4.97
CA LYS A 111 15.81 -15.96 -5.88
C LYS A 111 15.30 -15.93 -7.33
N SER A 112 14.52 -16.92 -7.75
CA SER A 112 13.91 -16.96 -9.08
C SER A 112 12.65 -16.09 -9.23
N ALA A 113 12.16 -15.49 -8.14
CA ALA A 113 10.97 -14.64 -8.19
C ALA A 113 11.19 -13.46 -9.16
N PRO A 114 10.23 -13.15 -10.05
CA PRO A 114 10.40 -12.10 -11.03
C PRO A 114 10.60 -10.75 -10.34
N GLN A 115 11.69 -10.07 -10.69
CA GLN A 115 11.95 -8.72 -10.21
C GLN A 115 11.17 -7.73 -11.07
N ALA A 116 10.18 -7.08 -10.49
CA ALA A 116 9.53 -5.95 -11.14
C ALA A 116 10.58 -4.85 -11.37
N THR A 117 10.83 -4.50 -12.65
CA THR A 117 11.77 -3.45 -13.05
C THR A 117 11.38 -2.10 -12.48
N THR A 118 10.08 -1.88 -12.29
CA THR A 118 9.50 -0.66 -11.73
C THR A 118 8.57 -1.03 -10.57
N SER A 119 8.74 -0.37 -9.44
CA SER A 119 7.73 -0.38 -8.39
C SER A 119 6.59 0.54 -8.82
N VAL A 120 5.46 -0.04 -9.22
CA VAL A 120 4.25 0.73 -9.49
C VAL A 120 3.54 0.96 -8.17
N LEU A 121 3.31 2.22 -7.80
CA LEU A 121 2.42 2.57 -6.71
C LEU A 121 1.02 2.05 -7.04
N HIS A 122 0.62 0.94 -6.43
CA HIS A 122 -0.74 0.45 -6.54
C HIS A 122 -1.57 0.99 -5.37
N LEU A 123 -2.73 1.56 -5.68
CA LEU A 123 -3.70 1.98 -4.68
C LEU A 123 -4.46 0.74 -4.20
N ARG A 124 -4.09 0.18 -3.04
CA ARG A 124 -4.92 -0.83 -2.36
C ARG A 124 -6.11 -0.13 -1.68
N GLU A 125 -7.27 -0.79 -1.62
CA GLU A 125 -8.34 -0.32 -0.74
C GLU A 125 -7.81 -0.29 0.71
N ARG A 126 -8.06 0.83 1.40
CA ARG A 126 -7.73 0.93 2.83
C ARG A 126 -8.63 -0.02 3.61
N GLU A 127 -8.03 -0.75 4.54
CA GLU A 127 -8.80 -1.57 5.48
C GLU A 127 -9.84 -0.71 6.21
N PRO A 128 -11.02 -1.29 6.55
CA PRO A 128 -12.09 -0.55 7.21
C PRO A 128 -11.63 0.25 8.44
N ALA A 129 -10.73 -0.32 9.24
CA ALA A 129 -10.16 0.33 10.43
C ALA A 129 -9.32 1.59 10.12
N HIS A 130 -8.80 1.71 8.90
CA HIS A 130 -7.97 2.82 8.44
C HIS A 130 -8.70 3.80 7.50
N ARG A 131 -10.03 3.63 7.32
CA ARG A 131 -10.83 4.55 6.50
C ARG A 131 -10.84 5.94 7.14
N ARG A 132 -10.55 6.96 6.32
CA ARG A 132 -10.58 8.34 6.78
C ARG A 132 -12.04 8.78 6.98
N THR A 133 -12.34 9.29 8.16
CA THR A 133 -13.62 9.96 8.43
C THR A 133 -13.68 11.28 7.65
N THR A 134 -14.72 11.45 6.84
CA THR A 134 -14.95 12.68 6.07
C THR A 134 -16.13 13.45 6.66
N HIS A 135 -16.01 14.77 6.75
CA HIS A 135 -17.06 15.66 7.25
C HIS A 135 -17.47 16.64 6.17
N LEU A 136 -18.75 17.04 6.20
CA LEU A 136 -19.20 18.23 5.50
C LEU A 136 -18.53 19.45 6.14
N LEU A 137 -17.98 20.36 5.35
CA LEU A 137 -17.30 21.55 5.85
C LEU A 137 -18.19 22.78 5.71
N LYS A 138 -18.21 23.64 6.72
CA LYS A 138 -18.94 24.91 6.64
C LYS A 138 -18.26 25.82 5.62
N ARG A 139 -18.89 26.02 4.46
CA ARG A 139 -18.37 26.80 3.32
C ARG A 139 -16.97 26.34 2.86
N GLY A 140 -16.66 25.06 3.02
CA GLY A 140 -15.35 24.50 2.64
C GLY A 140 -14.21 24.79 3.63
N ASN A 141 -14.48 25.43 4.77
CA ASN A 141 -13.45 25.72 5.76
C ASN A 141 -13.05 24.45 6.53
N TRP A 142 -11.76 24.12 6.52
CA TRP A 142 -11.23 22.84 6.98
C TRP A 142 -11.25 22.68 8.51
N ASP A 143 -11.22 23.80 9.24
CA ASP A 143 -11.26 23.85 10.71
C ASP A 143 -12.70 23.90 11.26
N GLN A 144 -13.71 23.95 10.38
CA GLN A 144 -15.14 23.97 10.74
C GLN A 144 -15.88 22.74 10.18
N PRO A 145 -15.57 21.53 10.69
CA PRO A 145 -16.31 20.33 10.35
C PRO A 145 -17.74 20.40 10.90
N LEU A 146 -18.69 19.97 10.08
CA LEU A 146 -20.09 19.75 10.46
C LEU A 146 -20.30 18.23 10.64
N ARG A 147 -21.38 17.68 10.06
CA ARG A 147 -21.69 16.25 10.16
C ARG A 147 -20.73 15.37 9.36
N LYS A 148 -20.50 14.15 9.84
CA LYS A 148 -19.85 13.08 9.09
C LYS A 148 -20.68 12.77 7.83
N ILE A 149 -20.00 12.49 6.73
CA ILE A 149 -20.62 12.07 5.47
C ILE A 149 -20.01 10.76 4.99
N GLU A 150 -20.84 9.95 4.36
CA GLU A 150 -20.44 8.71 3.71
C GLU A 150 -20.32 8.92 2.19
N PRO A 151 -19.52 8.10 1.48
CA PRO A 151 -19.45 8.15 0.03
C PRO A 151 -20.84 8.01 -0.62
N HIS A 152 -21.13 8.91 -1.55
CA HIS A 152 -22.36 8.87 -2.34
C HIS A 152 -22.17 9.55 -3.70
N VAL A 153 -23.24 9.59 -4.51
CA VAL A 153 -23.26 10.17 -5.85
C VAL A 153 -24.20 11.38 -5.88
N PRO A 154 -24.01 12.33 -6.82
CA PRO A 154 -24.91 13.46 -6.96
C PRO A 154 -26.35 12.99 -7.23
N ALA A 155 -27.30 13.49 -6.44
CA ALA A 155 -28.72 13.12 -6.57
C ALA A 155 -29.37 13.57 -7.89
N ALA A 156 -28.74 14.50 -8.62
CA ALA A 156 -29.19 14.96 -9.93
C ALA A 156 -28.87 13.98 -11.07
N LEU A 157 -28.06 12.95 -10.80
CA LEU A 157 -27.69 11.91 -11.74
C LEU A 157 -28.44 10.61 -11.42
N HIS A 158 -28.20 9.56 -12.22
CA HIS A 158 -28.82 8.25 -11.99
C HIS A 158 -28.47 7.68 -10.61
N PRO A 159 -29.38 6.94 -9.97
CA PRO A 159 -29.19 6.44 -8.61
C PRO A 159 -28.01 5.45 -8.54
N PHE A 160 -27.39 5.38 -7.37
CA PHE A 160 -26.38 4.36 -7.09
C PHE A 160 -27.06 2.98 -6.92
N PRO A 161 -26.58 1.91 -7.57
CA PRO A 161 -27.21 0.60 -7.45
C PRO A 161 -27.21 0.11 -6.00
N PRO A 162 -28.32 -0.45 -5.49
CA PRO A 162 -28.42 -0.87 -4.09
C PRO A 162 -27.43 -1.98 -3.74
N ASP A 163 -27.16 -2.88 -4.70
CA ASP A 163 -26.28 -4.04 -4.50
C ASP A 163 -24.80 -3.76 -4.86
N ALA A 164 -24.47 -2.52 -5.25
CA ALA A 164 -23.09 -2.16 -5.55
C ALA A 164 -22.32 -1.80 -4.27
N PRO A 165 -21.04 -2.22 -4.15
CA PRO A 165 -20.22 -1.85 -3.00
C PRO A 165 -19.98 -0.33 -2.98
N ARG A 166 -20.11 0.31 -1.82
CA ARG A 166 -19.81 1.76 -1.65
C ARG A 166 -18.31 2.02 -1.53
N ASN A 167 -17.56 1.59 -2.54
CA ASN A 167 -16.14 1.80 -2.69
C ASN A 167 -15.83 2.25 -4.14
N ARG A 168 -14.54 2.35 -4.47
CA ARG A 168 -14.09 2.81 -5.79
C ARG A 168 -14.59 1.93 -6.93
N LEU A 169 -14.70 0.62 -6.71
CA LEU A 169 -15.20 -0.31 -7.72
C LEU A 169 -16.69 -0.07 -8.02
N GLY A 170 -17.51 0.08 -6.98
CA GLY A 170 -18.93 0.40 -7.19
C GLY A 170 -19.14 1.77 -7.82
N PHE A 171 -18.33 2.77 -7.45
CA PHE A 171 -18.34 4.07 -8.13
C PHE A 171 -17.95 3.97 -9.61
N ALA A 172 -16.91 3.20 -9.95
CA ALA A 172 -16.52 2.98 -11.35
C ALA A 172 -17.63 2.31 -12.16
N ARG A 173 -18.31 1.31 -11.59
CA ARG A 173 -19.46 0.65 -12.22
C ARG A 173 -20.65 1.60 -12.39
N TRP A 174 -20.92 2.45 -11.39
CA TRP A 174 -21.95 3.48 -11.48
C TRP A 174 -21.62 4.51 -12.58
N LEU A 175 -20.36 4.97 -12.63
CA LEU A 175 -19.91 5.97 -13.59
C LEU A 175 -19.97 5.45 -15.03
N ALA A 176 -19.59 4.19 -15.26
CA ALA A 176 -19.64 3.54 -16.58
C ALA A 176 -20.97 2.84 -16.88
N SER A 177 -21.99 3.01 -16.03
CA SER A 177 -23.32 2.43 -16.26
C SER A 177 -23.94 2.97 -17.55
N ARG A 178 -24.75 2.15 -18.23
CA ARG A 178 -25.62 2.57 -19.34
C ARG A 178 -26.55 3.72 -18.96
N SER A 179 -26.90 3.85 -17.70
CA SER A 179 -27.72 4.97 -17.19
C SER A 179 -26.93 6.27 -17.02
N SER A 180 -25.60 6.25 -17.20
CA SER A 180 -24.77 7.45 -17.11
C SER A 180 -25.05 8.38 -18.30
N PRO A 181 -25.45 9.63 -18.06
CA PRO A 181 -25.81 10.55 -19.14
C PRO A 181 -24.59 11.06 -19.93
N LEU A 182 -23.37 10.96 -19.41
CA LEU A 182 -22.21 11.63 -20.04
C LEU A 182 -21.10 10.69 -20.46
N THR A 183 -20.93 9.55 -19.78
CA THR A 183 -19.72 8.72 -19.95
C THR A 183 -19.50 8.26 -21.38
N ALA A 184 -20.53 7.73 -22.04
CA ALA A 184 -20.44 7.29 -23.43
C ALA A 184 -20.19 8.46 -24.40
N ARG A 185 -20.88 9.59 -24.21
CA ARG A 185 -20.70 10.81 -25.02
C ARG A 185 -19.28 11.36 -24.93
N VAL A 186 -18.72 11.42 -23.73
CA VAL A 186 -17.33 11.87 -23.50
C VAL A 186 -16.35 10.92 -24.18
N ALA A 187 -16.56 9.61 -24.04
CA ALA A 187 -15.69 8.60 -24.65
C ALA A 187 -15.71 8.70 -26.19
N VAL A 188 -16.89 8.73 -26.81
CA VAL A 188 -17.05 8.93 -28.25
C VAL A 188 -16.40 10.23 -28.71
N ASN A 189 -16.63 11.33 -28.01
CA ASN A 189 -16.05 12.62 -28.39
C ASN A 189 -14.52 12.59 -28.38
N ARG A 190 -13.92 11.90 -27.40
CA ARG A 190 -12.45 11.72 -27.34
C ARG A 190 -11.92 10.84 -28.47
N VAL A 191 -12.62 9.75 -28.81
CA VAL A 191 -12.26 8.91 -29.96
C VAL A 191 -12.35 9.70 -31.26
N TRP A 192 -13.45 10.43 -31.45
CA TRP A 192 -13.65 11.30 -32.60
C TRP A 192 -12.54 12.35 -32.71
N GLN A 193 -12.24 13.05 -31.62
CA GLN A 193 -11.18 14.05 -31.56
C GLN A 193 -9.80 13.44 -31.89
N ALA A 194 -9.51 12.22 -31.44
CA ALA A 194 -8.25 11.55 -31.75
C ALA A 194 -8.09 11.24 -33.25
N ILE A 195 -9.20 11.01 -33.96
CA ILE A 195 -9.22 10.67 -35.39
C ILE A 195 -9.22 11.94 -36.25
N PHE A 196 -10.07 12.92 -35.93
CA PHE A 196 -10.34 14.09 -36.75
C PHE A 196 -9.66 15.38 -36.27
N GLY A 197 -8.92 15.33 -35.16
CA GLY A 197 -8.22 16.47 -34.54
C GLY A 197 -9.11 17.38 -33.69
N VAL A 198 -10.41 17.48 -34.01
CA VAL A 198 -11.41 18.25 -33.26
C VAL A 198 -12.58 17.37 -32.85
N GLY A 199 -13.05 17.50 -31.62
CA GLY A 199 -14.22 16.78 -31.11
C GLY A 199 -15.54 17.35 -31.65
N LEU A 200 -16.61 16.55 -31.65
CA LEU A 200 -17.98 17.03 -31.87
C LEU A 200 -18.39 18.08 -30.82
N VAL A 201 -17.86 17.94 -29.60
CA VAL A 201 -17.74 18.99 -28.59
C VAL A 201 -16.27 19.40 -28.56
N GLU A 202 -15.98 20.64 -28.94
CA GLU A 202 -14.60 21.17 -29.04
C GLU A 202 -13.87 21.23 -27.69
N THR A 203 -14.63 21.31 -26.60
CA THR A 203 -14.11 21.33 -25.22
C THR A 203 -14.30 19.94 -24.58
N PRO A 204 -13.37 18.99 -24.79
CA PRO A 204 -13.55 17.60 -24.34
C PRO A 204 -13.65 17.44 -22.81
N GLU A 205 -13.24 18.46 -22.05
CA GLU A 205 -13.29 18.47 -20.59
C GLU A 205 -14.53 19.16 -20.00
N ASP A 206 -15.40 19.76 -20.83
CA ASP A 206 -16.61 20.46 -20.37
C ASP A 206 -17.84 20.08 -21.21
N PHE A 207 -18.68 19.21 -20.66
CA PHE A 207 -20.00 18.85 -21.21
C PHE A 207 -21.15 19.55 -20.46
N GLY A 208 -20.82 20.58 -19.68
CA GLY A 208 -21.76 21.34 -18.88
C GLY A 208 -22.37 22.52 -19.62
N THR A 209 -23.13 23.33 -18.88
CA THR A 209 -23.82 24.52 -19.40
C THR A 209 -22.88 25.68 -19.74
N ARG A 210 -21.57 25.53 -19.48
CA ARG A 210 -20.55 26.54 -19.76
C ARG A 210 -19.88 26.33 -21.12
N ALA A 211 -20.08 25.16 -21.73
CA ALA A 211 -19.63 24.87 -23.08
C ALA A 211 -20.72 25.20 -24.12
N PRO A 212 -20.34 25.59 -25.35
CA PRO A 212 -21.29 25.69 -26.45
C PRO A 212 -22.00 24.36 -26.69
N SER A 213 -23.29 24.41 -27.06
CA SER A 213 -24.00 23.20 -27.48
C SER A 213 -23.37 22.66 -28.77
N PRO A 214 -23.07 21.35 -28.86
CA PRO A 214 -22.52 20.78 -30.07
C PRO A 214 -23.49 20.93 -31.24
N VAL A 215 -22.98 21.36 -32.39
CA VAL A 215 -23.76 21.53 -33.63
C VAL A 215 -24.39 20.19 -34.06
N TYR A 216 -23.63 19.10 -33.90
CA TYR A 216 -24.05 17.74 -34.29
C TYR A 216 -24.40 16.89 -33.07
N ARG A 217 -25.25 17.41 -32.17
CA ARG A 217 -25.65 16.70 -30.94
C ARG A 217 -26.29 15.35 -31.21
N GLU A 218 -27.16 15.26 -32.22
CA GLU A 218 -27.86 14.01 -32.55
C GLU A 218 -26.89 12.92 -33.01
N LEU A 219 -25.84 13.27 -33.76
CA LEU A 219 -24.79 12.35 -34.15
C LEU A 219 -24.01 11.84 -32.93
N LEU A 220 -23.65 12.74 -32.00
CA LEU A 220 -22.98 12.38 -30.76
C LEU A 220 -23.84 11.43 -29.92
N ASP A 221 -25.14 11.71 -29.81
CA ASP A 221 -26.10 10.89 -29.07
C ASP A 221 -26.23 9.49 -29.71
N TRP A 222 -26.32 9.43 -31.04
CA TRP A 222 -26.38 8.17 -31.80
C TRP A 222 -25.11 7.33 -31.59
N LEU A 223 -23.93 7.93 -31.79
CA LEU A 223 -22.64 7.25 -31.61
C LEU A 223 -22.45 6.79 -30.15
N ALA A 224 -22.93 7.54 -29.17
CA ALA A 224 -22.83 7.16 -27.76
C ALA A 224 -23.69 5.93 -27.44
N VAL A 225 -24.87 5.80 -28.05
CA VAL A 225 -25.70 4.58 -27.95
C VAL A 225 -25.02 3.42 -28.65
N ASP A 226 -24.52 3.63 -29.87
CA ASP A 226 -23.81 2.61 -30.65
C ASP A 226 -22.59 2.04 -29.89
N LEU A 227 -21.77 2.91 -29.27
CA LEU A 227 -20.63 2.51 -28.43
C LEU A 227 -21.03 1.60 -27.23
N MET A 228 -22.26 1.72 -26.73
CA MET A 228 -22.72 0.89 -25.62
C MET A 228 -23.30 -0.45 -26.09
N ASP A 229 -23.81 -0.51 -27.32
CA ASP A 229 -24.55 -1.64 -27.89
C ASP A 229 -23.67 -2.59 -28.72
N ASN A 230 -22.60 -2.09 -29.33
CA ASN A 230 -21.69 -2.82 -30.23
C ASN A 230 -20.23 -2.80 -29.74
#